data_AF-A0A1P8YKV8-F1
#
_entry.id   AF-A0A1P8YKV8-F1
#
_cell.length_a   1.000
_cell.length_b   1.000
_cell.length_c   1.000
_cell.angle_alpha   90.00
_cell.angle_beta   90.00
_cell.angle_gamma   90.00
#
_symmetry.space_group_name_H-M   'P 1'
#
loop_
_entity.id
_entity.type
_entity.pdbx_description
1 polymer ?
#
loop_
_entity_poly.entity_id
_entity_poly.type
_entity_poly.pdbx_seq_one_letter_code
_entity_poly.pdbx_strand_id
1 'polypeptide(L)'
;MPAERTEPPVTAFMLVKTTPEWLALTVQERVNAFTTQVLPAVEAKTTGVRSRFYDTEFYSARVTDVWVWEAEDHHAYQLLIDALRETPF
;
A
#
# COMPACT_ATOMS: atom_id res chain seq x y z
N MET A 1 23.03 -28.70 1.01
CA MET A 1 21.95 -27.77 1.39
C MET A 1 21.19 -27.43 0.12
N PRO A 2 19.89 -27.71 -0.01
CA PRO A 2 19.15 -27.19 -1.15
C PRO A 2 19.10 -25.66 -1.01
N ALA A 3 19.36 -24.93 -2.09
CA ALA A 3 19.16 -23.49 -2.13
C ALA A 3 17.68 -23.22 -1.88
N GLU A 4 17.39 -22.46 -0.83
CA GLU A 4 16.07 -21.95 -0.53
C GLU A 4 15.58 -21.21 -1.77
N ARG A 5 14.52 -21.72 -2.41
CA ARG A 5 13.91 -21.05 -3.56
C ARG A 5 13.12 -19.87 -3.02
N THR A 6 13.78 -18.74 -2.83
CA THR A 6 13.07 -17.47 -2.68
C THR A 6 12.42 -17.17 -4.02
N GLU A 7 11.09 -17.03 -4.02
CA GLU A 7 10.38 -16.53 -5.20
C GLU A 7 10.92 -15.14 -5.58
N PRO A 8 10.85 -14.75 -6.86
CA PRO A 8 11.40 -13.47 -7.29
C PRO A 8 10.65 -12.31 -6.61
N PRO A 9 11.35 -11.18 -6.33
CA PRO A 9 10.73 -10.01 -5.73
C PRO A 9 9.65 -9.43 -6.66
N VAL A 10 8.60 -8.90 -6.04
CA VAL A 10 7.44 -8.32 -6.73
C VAL A 10 7.49 -6.81 -6.63
N THR A 11 7.38 -6.12 -7.77
CA THR A 11 7.14 -4.66 -7.80
C THR A 11 5.75 -4.41 -8.38
N ALA A 12 4.85 -3.91 -7.54
CA ALA A 12 3.47 -3.62 -7.93
C ALA A 12 3.22 -2.12 -7.98
N PHE A 13 2.57 -1.68 -9.07
CA PHE A 13 2.06 -0.33 -9.24
C PHE A 13 0.56 -0.35 -9.01
N MET A 14 0.11 0.09 -7.84
CA MET A 14 -1.31 0.18 -7.51
C MET A 14 -1.81 1.58 -7.86
N LEU A 15 -2.79 1.64 -8.76
CA LEU A 15 -3.48 2.87 -9.13
C LEU A 15 -4.64 3.06 -8.16
N VAL A 16 -4.52 4.05 -7.28
CA VAL A 16 -5.50 4.33 -6.24
C VAL A 16 -6.37 5.50 -6.66
N LYS A 17 -7.66 5.38 -6.37
CA LYS A 17 -8.60 6.49 -6.47
C LYS A 17 -9.25 6.69 -5.11
N THR A 18 -8.83 7.74 -4.42
CA THR A 18 -9.39 8.11 -3.13
C THR A 18 -10.84 8.58 -3.28
N THR A 19 -11.62 8.38 -2.22
CA THR A 19 -13.02 8.81 -2.18
C THR A 19 -13.12 10.32 -1.92
N PRO A 20 -14.23 10.97 -2.28
CA PRO A 20 -14.45 12.37 -1.96
C PRO A 20 -14.34 12.69 -0.46
N GLU A 21 -14.75 11.76 0.41
CA GLU A 21 -14.66 11.91 1.87
C GLU A 21 -13.19 11.95 2.33
N TRP A 22 -12.32 11.17 1.71
CA TRP A 22 -10.88 11.22 1.98
C TRP A 22 -10.25 12.54 1.53
N LEU A 23 -10.67 13.07 0.37
CA LEU A 23 -10.20 14.36 -0.13
C LEU A 23 -10.69 15.54 0.71
N ALA A 24 -11.80 15.38 1.44
CA ALA A 24 -12.29 16.39 2.38
C ALA A 24 -11.43 16.50 3.65
N LEU A 25 -10.58 15.51 3.93
CA LEU A 25 -9.69 15.51 5.09
C LEU A 25 -8.50 16.46 4.91
N THR A 26 -8.11 17.13 6.00
CA THR A 26 -6.85 17.85 6.07
C THR A 26 -5.66 16.89 5.90
N VAL A 27 -4.49 17.43 5.54
CA VAL A 27 -3.26 16.63 5.43
C VAL A 27 -2.96 15.88 6.75
N GLN A 28 -3.14 16.54 7.88
CA GLN A 28 -2.90 15.94 9.20
C GLN A 28 -3.84 14.76 9.48
N GLU A 29 -5.11 14.89 9.12
CA GLU A 29 -6.11 13.82 9.28
C GLU A 29 -5.80 12.63 8.37
N ARG A 30 -5.38 12.87 7.12
CA ARG A 30 -4.93 11.80 6.21
C ARG A 30 -3.72 11.05 6.76
N VAL A 31 -2.72 11.78 7.26
CA VAL A 31 -1.54 11.18 7.90
C VAL A 31 -1.96 10.34 9.11
N ASN A 32 -2.82 10.87 9.97
CA ASN A 32 -3.30 10.16 11.16
C ASN A 32 -4.08 8.89 10.80
N ALA A 33 -5.01 8.96 9.83
CA ALA A 33 -5.75 7.81 9.36
C ALA A 33 -4.81 6.72 8.80
N PHE A 34 -3.82 7.13 8.01
CA PHE A 34 -2.84 6.22 7.44
C PHE A 34 -1.98 5.54 8.52
N THR A 35 -1.44 6.29 9.48
CA THR A 35 -0.56 5.74 10.52
C THR A 35 -1.29 4.92 11.59
N THR A 36 -2.58 5.15 11.80
CA THR A 36 -3.36 4.44 12.82
C THR A 36 -4.17 3.26 12.28
N GLN A 37 -4.45 3.22 10.98
CA GLN A 37 -5.31 2.19 10.39
C GLN A 37 -4.63 1.37 9.30
N VAL A 38 -3.80 1.98 8.46
CA VAL A 38 -3.18 1.30 7.31
C VAL A 38 -1.85 0.65 7.70
N LEU A 39 -0.90 1.43 8.24
CA LEU A 39 0.40 0.90 8.63
C LEU A 39 0.31 -0.27 9.62
N PRO A 40 -0.48 -0.19 10.71
CA PRO A 40 -0.55 -1.29 11.67
C PRO A 40 -1.14 -2.57 11.06
N ALA A 41 -2.08 -2.45 10.13
CA ALA A 41 -2.67 -3.60 9.44
C ALA A 41 -1.63 -4.32 8.56
N VAL A 42 -0.79 -3.56 7.85
CA VAL A 42 0.30 -4.11 7.03
C VAL A 42 1.36 -4.75 7.93
N GLU A 43 1.84 -4.02 8.93
CA GLU A 43 2.90 -4.51 9.85
C GLU A 43 2.47 -5.76 10.64
N ALA A 44 1.19 -5.88 10.98
CA ALA A 44 0.67 -7.05 11.70
C ALA A 44 0.61 -8.32 10.84
N LYS A 45 0.52 -8.19 9.51
CA LYS A 45 0.25 -9.31 8.60
C LYS A 45 1.41 -9.67 7.70
N THR A 46 2.34 -8.76 7.44
CA THR A 46 3.44 -9.01 6.52
C THR A 46 4.73 -8.35 6.97
N THR A 47 5.84 -8.95 6.55
CA THR A 47 7.19 -8.38 6.59
C THR A 47 7.77 -8.37 5.18
N GLY A 48 8.98 -7.84 4.99
CA GLY A 48 9.66 -7.89 3.68
C GLY A 48 9.00 -7.04 2.59
N VAL A 49 8.22 -6.01 2.96
CA VAL A 49 7.59 -5.07 2.03
C VAL A 49 8.07 -3.64 2.27
N ARG A 50 8.15 -2.86 1.20
CA ARG A 50 8.44 -1.42 1.24
C ARG A 50 7.55 -0.68 0.25
N SER A 51 7.21 0.56 0.58
CA SER A 51 6.32 1.38 -0.24
C SER A 51 6.93 2.74 -0.59
N ARG A 52 6.56 3.25 -1.76
CA ARG A 52 6.64 4.67 -2.11
C ARG A 52 5.27 5.15 -2.58
N PHE A 53 4.87 6.33 -2.10
CA PHE A 53 3.58 6.94 -2.43
C PHE A 53 3.81 8.18 -3.28
N TYR A 54 3.08 8.29 -4.38
CA TYR A 54 3.16 9.42 -5.30
C TYR A 54 1.76 10.01 -5.47
N ASP A 55 1.60 11.28 -5.08
CA ASP A 55 0.42 12.06 -5.39
C ASP A 55 0.39 12.36 -6.90
N THR A 56 -0.73 12.03 -7.52
CA THR A 56 -0.98 12.25 -8.94
C THR A 56 -2.25 13.06 -9.21
N GLU A 57 -2.96 13.48 -8.15
CA GLU A 57 -4.27 14.14 -8.25
C GLU A 57 -4.20 15.42 -9.08
N PHE A 58 -3.09 16.16 -8.96
CA PHE A 58 -2.85 17.36 -9.77
C PHE A 58 -2.85 17.09 -11.28
N TYR A 59 -2.35 15.91 -11.70
CA TYR A 59 -2.19 15.56 -13.10
C TYR A 59 -3.39 14.80 -13.68
N SER A 60 -4.16 14.10 -12.84
CA SER A 60 -5.29 13.27 -13.26
C SER A 60 -6.32 13.11 -12.15
N ALA A 61 -7.60 13.30 -12.48
CA ALA A 61 -8.70 12.97 -11.57
C ALA A 61 -9.14 11.49 -11.65
N ARG A 62 -8.50 10.68 -12.51
CA ARG A 62 -8.82 9.24 -12.64
C ARG A 62 -8.08 8.38 -11.63
N VAL A 63 -6.86 8.77 -11.30
CA VAL A 63 -5.97 8.13 -10.33
C VAL A 63 -5.48 9.26 -9.45
N THR A 64 -5.77 9.21 -8.15
CA THR A 64 -5.34 10.24 -7.21
C THR A 64 -3.93 9.94 -6.72
N ASP A 65 -3.59 8.65 -6.57
CA ASP A 65 -2.30 8.24 -6.05
C ASP A 65 -1.77 7.01 -6.79
N VAL A 66 -0.44 6.95 -6.93
CA VAL A 66 0.25 5.73 -7.33
C VAL A 66 1.03 5.21 -6.15
N TRP A 67 0.69 4.00 -5.72
CA TRP A 67 1.39 3.31 -4.65
C TRP A 67 2.31 2.28 -5.30
N VAL A 68 3.61 2.41 -5.08
CA VAL A 68 4.61 1.45 -5.53
C VAL A 68 5.01 0.60 -4.35
N TRP A 69 4.63 -0.68 -4.40
CA TRP A 69 5.02 -1.67 -3.41
C TRP A 69 6.08 -2.57 -3.97
N GLU A 70 7.11 -2.83 -3.16
CA GLU A 70 8.11 -3.85 -3.43
C GLU A 70 8.04 -4.89 -2.31
N ALA A 71 7.91 -6.16 -2.68
CA ALA A 71 7.87 -7.29 -1.77
C ALA A 71 9.01 -8.26 -2.09
N GLU A 72 9.55 -8.90 -1.06
CA GLU A 72 10.63 -9.89 -1.22
C GLU A 72 10.20 -11.12 -2.02
N ASP A 73 8.93 -11.48 -1.96
CA ASP A 73 8.33 -12.59 -2.72
C ASP A 73 6.81 -12.38 -2.99
N HIS A 74 6.18 -13.33 -3.69
CA HIS A 74 4.74 -13.27 -3.96
C HIS A 74 3.90 -13.47 -2.70
N HIS A 75 4.37 -14.23 -1.71
CA HIS A 75 3.61 -14.48 -0.50
C HIS A 75 3.48 -13.21 0.36
N ALA A 76 4.57 -12.47 0.56
CA ALA A 76 4.57 -11.17 1.20
C ALA A 76 3.67 -10.17 0.45
N TYR A 77 3.69 -10.19 -0.88
CA TYR A 77 2.77 -9.37 -1.67
C TYR A 77 1.29 -9.77 -1.46
N GLN A 78 0.98 -11.07 -1.38
CA GLN A 78 -0.37 -11.53 -1.10
C GLN A 78 -0.86 -11.06 0.28
N LEU A 79 -0.03 -11.24 1.32
CA LEU A 79 -0.35 -10.79 2.68
C LEU A 79 -0.54 -9.28 2.78
N LEU A 80 0.25 -8.51 2.04
CA LEU A 80 0.06 -7.07 1.89
C LEU A 80 -1.33 -6.74 1.31
N ILE A 81 -1.75 -7.39 0.23
CA ILE A 81 -3.06 -7.14 -0.38
C ILE A 81 -4.20 -7.53 0.58
N ASP A 82 -4.05 -8.65 1.29
CA ASP A 82 -5.02 -9.08 2.29
C ASP A 82 -5.10 -8.09 3.47
N ALA A 83 -3.97 -7.50 3.88
CA ALA A 83 -3.94 -6.46 4.89
C ALA A 83 -4.65 -5.18 4.45
N LEU A 84 -4.34 -4.69 3.24
CA LEU A 84 -4.96 -3.48 2.70
C LEU A 84 -6.48 -3.62 2.55
N ARG A 85 -6.96 -4.79 2.11
CA ARG A 85 -8.41 -5.08 1.96
C ARG A 85 -9.20 -5.06 3.26
N GLU A 86 -8.55 -5.24 4.40
CA GLU A 86 -9.19 -5.19 5.71
C GLU A 86 -9.14 -3.80 6.33
N THR A 87 -8.45 -2.85 5.70
CA THR A 87 -8.50 -1.45 6.13
C THR A 87 -9.82 -0.79 5.70
N PRO A 88 -10.25 0.29 6.37
CA PRO A 88 -11.52 0.96 6.04
C PRO A 88 -11.55 1.74 4.70
N PHE A 89 -10.49 1.67 3.89
CA PHE A 89 -10.26 2.53 2.73
C PHE A 89 -10.16 1.76 1.41
#